data_AF-A0A4R5BVJ4-F1
#
_entry.id   AF-A0A4R5BVJ4-F1
#
_cell.length_a   1.000
_cell.length_b   1.000
_cell.length_c   1.000
_cell.angle_alpha   90.00
_cell.angle_beta   90.00
_cell.angle_gamma   90.00
#
_symmetry.space_group_name_H-M   'P 1'
#
loop_
_entity.id
_entity.type
_entity.pdbx_description
1 polymer ?
#
loop_
_entity_poly.entity_id
_entity_poly.type
_entity_poly.pdbx_seq_one_letter_code
_entity_poly.pdbx_strand_id
1 'polypeptide(L)'
;MIEDEVGETATAPSPNPETGTGAARKPRARCEWCQQPLPPPRNPRRGGRPQRYHQVGEGPDGQNCKALADAARKTATAAATAEPLAGLRAFAERAAAERAAFADRLDQHLAVLKDLTALEREGADRLTEVVDAVTARNAELERQAADARAAATEAEAAREQAERREEAAVGARAAAERERDQAQAAAAAADTRAQLAEELATTHELARRQAEKETRSAAEGRAEARAERDTARAELADAEQRLRRDQDELTRVRTLLEHERTRREALAEQATAADTRARASAERAEHAERDAATVRRRLAAAETTARTAREAADAARTELAAERAARRAETAALIRDRDAARDAADTQRERAALAQQRAETAEAAAPPAARLPAVDDTGTLPTVRIDESAAIRAEHDGVLLDRLPTRLPAQTALQVAHAILALHAHQPAPQADTQDASETSRS
;
A
#
# COMPACT_ATOMS: atom_id res chain seq x y z
N MET A 1 -85.04 -10.69 -96.52
CA MET A 1 -84.48 -10.52 -97.88
C MET A 1 -85.12 -11.60 -98.72
N ILE A 2 -86.12 -11.20 -99.54
CA ILE A 2 -86.15 -11.35 -101.01
C ILE A 2 -86.09 -12.84 -101.36
N GLU A 3 -87.19 -13.47 -101.81
CA GLU A 3 -87.61 -13.43 -103.22
C GLU A 3 -89.14 -13.50 -103.42
N ASP A 4 -89.57 -12.77 -104.44
CA ASP A 4 -90.85 -12.83 -105.15
C ASP A 4 -91.08 -14.22 -105.78
N GLU A 5 -92.35 -14.66 -105.88
CA GLU A 5 -92.81 -15.30 -107.12
C GLU A 5 -94.34 -15.19 -107.28
N VAL A 6 -94.72 -14.59 -108.41
CA VAL A 6 -96.07 -14.39 -108.92
C VAL A 6 -96.29 -15.43 -110.03
N GLY A 7 -97.47 -16.05 -110.09
CA GLY A 7 -97.88 -16.90 -111.22
C GLY A 7 -99.32 -17.39 -111.03
N GLU A 8 -100.38 -16.76 -111.52
CA GLU A 8 -100.80 -16.50 -112.92
C GLU A 8 -101.76 -17.60 -113.46
N THR A 9 -103.03 -17.18 -113.68
CA THR A 9 -104.04 -17.66 -114.66
C THR A 9 -104.64 -19.07 -114.53
N ALA A 10 -105.97 -19.27 -114.38
CA ALA A 10 -107.06 -19.04 -115.37
C ALA A 10 -106.85 -19.94 -116.62
N THR A 11 -107.73 -20.80 -117.16
CA THR A 11 -109.20 -20.84 -117.27
C THR A 11 -109.55 -22.19 -117.94
N ALA A 12 -110.57 -22.89 -117.46
CA ALA A 12 -111.26 -23.94 -118.23
C ALA A 12 -112.30 -23.33 -119.17
N PRO A 13 -112.59 -23.95 -120.34
CA PRO A 13 -114.01 -24.08 -120.69
C PRO A 13 -114.39 -25.36 -121.44
N SER A 14 -115.54 -25.91 -121.04
CA SER A 14 -116.53 -26.60 -121.86
C SER A 14 -117.88 -26.38 -121.15
N PRO A 15 -119.07 -26.40 -121.81
CA PRO A 15 -119.40 -27.16 -123.02
C PRO A 15 -120.28 -26.44 -124.08
N ASN A 16 -120.47 -27.13 -125.22
CA ASN A 16 -121.66 -27.26 -126.12
C ASN A 16 -123.01 -26.68 -125.60
N PRO A 17 -124.05 -26.38 -126.42
CA PRO A 17 -124.47 -27.21 -127.58
C PRO A 17 -125.27 -26.54 -128.74
N GLU A 18 -125.51 -27.36 -129.77
CA GLU A 18 -126.82 -27.63 -130.42
C GLU A 18 -127.48 -26.73 -131.52
N THR A 19 -127.82 -27.46 -132.59
CA THR A 19 -129.14 -27.51 -133.27
C THR A 19 -129.53 -26.38 -134.24
N GLY A 20 -129.54 -26.72 -135.53
CA GLY A 20 -130.64 -27.52 -136.08
C GLY A 20 -131.88 -26.76 -136.57
N THR A 21 -132.35 -27.24 -137.72
CA THR A 21 -133.71 -27.14 -138.29
C THR A 21 -134.05 -25.90 -139.11
N GLY A 22 -134.08 -26.13 -140.43
CA GLY A 22 -134.90 -25.35 -141.34
C GLY A 22 -136.35 -25.84 -141.38
N ALA A 23 -137.24 -25.04 -141.95
CA ALA A 23 -138.37 -25.51 -142.76
C ALA A 23 -139.17 -24.33 -143.35
N ALA A 24 -139.15 -24.27 -144.68
CA ALA A 24 -140.32 -24.30 -145.56
C ALA A 24 -141.47 -23.27 -145.48
N ARG A 25 -141.82 -22.80 -146.69
CA ARG A 25 -143.17 -22.48 -147.23
C ARG A 25 -143.83 -21.13 -146.92
N LYS A 26 -143.77 -20.21 -147.91
CA LYS A 26 -144.96 -19.54 -148.46
C LYS A 26 -145.68 -20.55 -149.38
N PRO A 27 -147.02 -20.67 -149.49
CA PRO A 27 -148.07 -19.63 -149.65
C PRO A 27 -149.21 -19.76 -148.57
N ARG A 28 -150.24 -18.91 -148.38
CA ARG A 28 -150.86 -17.73 -149.05
C ARG A 28 -151.99 -17.17 -148.14
N ALA A 29 -152.36 -15.89 -148.39
CA ALA A 29 -153.74 -15.36 -148.49
C ALA A 29 -154.61 -15.25 -147.22
N ARG A 30 -155.47 -14.24 -147.03
CA ARG A 30 -155.90 -12.98 -147.70
C ARG A 30 -156.78 -12.20 -146.69
N CYS A 31 -156.93 -10.90 -146.83
CA CYS A 31 -158.29 -10.34 -146.80
C CYS A 31 -158.32 -9.08 -147.63
N GLU A 32 -159.26 -9.04 -148.55
CA GLU A 32 -159.77 -7.83 -149.18
C GLU A 32 -161.23 -8.18 -149.52
N TRP A 33 -162.09 -7.96 -148.52
CA TRP A 33 -163.56 -7.95 -148.61
C TRP A 33 -164.30 -9.22 -148.96
N CYS A 34 -163.93 -10.35 -148.39
CA CYS A 34 -164.84 -11.50 -148.40
C CYS A 34 -164.35 -12.61 -147.50
N GLN A 35 -163.15 -13.12 -147.71
CA GLN A 35 -162.79 -14.38 -147.06
C GLN A 35 -161.35 -14.31 -146.55
N GLN A 36 -161.27 -13.69 -145.36
CA GLN A 36 -160.11 -13.64 -144.46
C GLN A 36 -159.44 -15.03 -144.37
N PRO A 37 -158.17 -15.23 -144.79
CA PRO A 37 -157.17 -15.47 -143.75
C PRO A 37 -156.09 -14.39 -143.62
N LEU A 38 -156.20 -13.64 -142.53
CA LEU A 38 -155.14 -13.16 -141.65
C LEU A 38 -153.68 -13.21 -142.12
N PRO A 39 -152.92 -12.10 -141.99
CA PRO A 39 -151.50 -12.09 -142.30
C PRO A 39 -150.64 -12.80 -141.23
N PRO A 40 -149.97 -13.92 -141.58
CA PRO A 40 -148.54 -13.87 -141.64
C PRO A 40 -148.12 -12.94 -142.80
N PRO A 41 -146.85 -12.59 -142.85
CA PRO A 41 -146.14 -12.14 -141.67
C PRO A 41 -145.22 -10.99 -142.03
N ARG A 42 -144.91 -10.20 -141.01
CA ARG A 42 -143.55 -9.81 -140.63
C ARG A 42 -142.46 -10.23 -141.66
N ASN A 43 -142.29 -9.40 -142.69
CA ASN A 43 -141.29 -9.39 -143.77
C ASN A 43 -141.59 -10.10 -145.11
N PRO A 44 -142.09 -9.35 -146.12
CA PRO A 44 -141.97 -9.69 -147.53
C PRO A 44 -140.82 -8.87 -148.13
N ARG A 45 -139.55 -9.26 -147.92
CA ARG A 45 -138.47 -8.65 -148.71
C ARG A 45 -138.74 -8.91 -150.21
N ARG A 46 -139.17 -7.83 -150.88
CA ARG A 46 -139.26 -7.49 -152.31
C ARG A 46 -140.17 -8.31 -153.23
N GLY A 47 -141.36 -7.77 -153.54
CA GLY A 47 -142.05 -8.00 -154.82
C GLY A 47 -143.60 -8.06 -154.87
N GLY A 48 -144.32 -8.13 -153.73
CA GLY A 48 -145.78 -8.34 -153.73
C GLY A 48 -146.61 -7.07 -153.53
N ARG A 49 -147.77 -6.96 -154.22
CA ARG A 49 -148.76 -5.86 -154.10
C ARG A 49 -149.29 -5.67 -152.65
N PRO A 50 -149.70 -4.45 -152.25
CA PRO A 50 -150.38 -4.20 -150.98
C PRO A 50 -151.72 -4.96 -150.89
N GLN A 51 -152.07 -5.52 -149.73
CA GLN A 51 -153.42 -6.06 -149.47
C GLN A 51 -154.27 -5.01 -148.75
N ARG A 52 -155.55 -4.83 -149.12
CA ARG A 52 -156.45 -3.88 -148.45
C ARG A 52 -157.39 -4.59 -147.47
N TYR A 53 -157.46 -4.09 -146.25
CA TYR A 53 -158.25 -4.67 -145.15
C TYR A 53 -159.65 -4.03 -145.08
N HIS A 54 -160.62 -4.71 -144.44
CA HIS A 54 -161.81 -4.03 -143.92
C HIS A 54 -161.36 -2.98 -142.89
N GLN A 55 -161.81 -1.74 -143.07
CA GLN A 55 -161.70 -0.72 -142.04
C GLN A 55 -162.84 -0.87 -141.02
N VAL A 56 -162.81 -0.04 -139.98
CA VAL A 56 -163.77 -0.08 -138.87
C VAL A 56 -165.20 -0.03 -139.43
N GLY A 57 -166.01 -1.05 -139.10
CA GLY A 57 -167.41 -1.15 -139.53
C GLY A 57 -167.63 -1.76 -140.93
N GLU A 58 -166.58 -2.10 -141.67
CA GLU A 58 -166.71 -2.60 -143.05
C GLU A 58 -166.70 -4.12 -143.16
N GLY A 59 -166.25 -4.84 -142.13
CA GLY A 59 -166.18 -6.31 -142.13
C GLY A 59 -167.49 -7.00 -141.73
N PRO A 60 -167.61 -8.33 -141.95
CA PRO A 60 -168.73 -9.09 -141.41
C PRO A 60 -168.83 -8.85 -139.89
N ASP A 61 -170.03 -8.54 -139.41
CA ASP A 61 -170.35 -8.18 -138.03
C ASP A 61 -169.62 -6.93 -137.49
N GLY A 62 -169.13 -6.04 -138.37
CA GLY A 62 -168.45 -4.80 -137.98
C GLY A 62 -167.01 -4.99 -137.51
N GLN A 63 -166.42 -6.17 -137.70
CA GLN A 63 -165.09 -6.50 -137.19
C GLN A 63 -163.94 -5.78 -137.92
N ASN A 64 -163.04 -5.18 -137.14
CA ASN A 64 -161.78 -4.60 -137.64
C ASN A 64 -160.67 -5.67 -137.67
N CYS A 65 -160.53 -6.33 -138.80
CA CYS A 65 -159.59 -7.43 -138.94
C CYS A 65 -158.10 -6.99 -138.87
N LYS A 66 -157.80 -5.69 -139.04
CA LYS A 66 -156.45 -5.14 -138.83
C LYS A 66 -156.10 -5.12 -137.33
N ALA A 67 -157.04 -4.71 -136.48
CA ALA A 67 -156.85 -4.65 -135.03
C ALA A 67 -156.63 -6.04 -134.41
N LEU A 68 -157.39 -7.05 -134.85
CA LEU A 68 -157.22 -8.45 -134.39
C LEU A 68 -155.84 -9.02 -134.73
N ALA A 69 -155.32 -8.75 -135.92
CA ALA A 69 -153.99 -9.19 -136.32
C ALA A 69 -152.87 -8.52 -135.51
N ASP A 70 -153.05 -7.27 -135.10
CA ASP A 70 -152.05 -6.57 -134.28
C ASP A 70 -152.12 -6.99 -132.80
N ALA A 71 -153.30 -7.29 -132.27
CA ALA A 71 -153.47 -7.82 -130.90
C ALA A 71 -152.86 -9.22 -130.74
N ALA A 72 -153.12 -10.14 -131.67
CA ALA A 72 -152.55 -11.50 -131.65
C ALA A 72 -151.01 -11.51 -131.80
N ARG A 73 -150.44 -10.50 -132.46
CA ARG A 73 -148.98 -10.38 -132.61
C ARG A 73 -148.29 -9.89 -131.34
N LYS A 74 -148.93 -9.02 -130.56
CA LYS A 74 -148.41 -8.57 -129.26
C LYS A 74 -148.35 -9.70 -128.22
N THR A 75 -149.31 -10.61 -128.22
CA THR A 75 -149.34 -11.74 -127.26
C THR A 75 -148.32 -12.83 -127.58
N ALA A 76 -148.12 -13.17 -128.85
CA ALA A 76 -147.13 -14.19 -129.25
C ALA A 76 -145.67 -13.73 -129.07
N THR A 77 -145.37 -12.45 -129.31
CA THR A 77 -144.03 -11.91 -129.04
C THR A 77 -143.77 -11.77 -127.55
N ALA A 78 -144.75 -11.33 -126.76
CA ALA A 78 -144.64 -11.31 -125.30
C ALA A 78 -144.37 -12.72 -124.72
N ALA A 79 -145.08 -13.75 -125.20
CA ALA A 79 -144.88 -15.14 -124.77
C ALA A 79 -143.49 -15.69 -125.15
N ALA A 80 -143.04 -15.46 -126.39
CA ALA A 80 -141.74 -15.94 -126.87
C ALA A 80 -140.54 -15.26 -126.16
N THR A 81 -140.72 -14.05 -125.62
CA THR A 81 -139.67 -13.34 -124.86
C THR A 81 -139.75 -13.56 -123.35
N ALA A 82 -140.89 -14.01 -122.82
CA ALA A 82 -141.09 -14.14 -121.38
C ALA A 82 -140.19 -15.21 -120.76
N GLU A 83 -140.07 -16.37 -121.39
CA GLU A 83 -139.27 -17.50 -120.87
C GLU A 83 -137.75 -17.23 -120.93
N PRO A 84 -137.17 -16.70 -122.03
CA PRO A 84 -135.76 -16.29 -122.03
C PRO A 84 -135.45 -15.18 -121.02
N LEU A 85 -136.35 -14.19 -120.86
CA LEU A 85 -136.15 -13.12 -119.87
C LEU A 85 -136.30 -13.62 -118.43
N ALA A 86 -137.18 -14.60 -118.18
CA ALA A 86 -137.29 -15.26 -116.87
C ALA A 86 -136.02 -16.07 -116.56
N GLY A 87 -135.46 -16.78 -117.54
CA GLY A 87 -134.18 -17.49 -117.40
C GLY A 87 -133.01 -16.54 -117.10
N LEU A 88 -132.93 -15.40 -117.80
CA LEU A 88 -131.91 -14.37 -117.54
C LEU A 88 -132.08 -13.72 -116.15
N ARG A 89 -133.32 -13.48 -115.70
CA ARG A 89 -133.60 -12.99 -114.34
C ARG A 89 -133.18 -14.01 -113.29
N ALA A 90 -133.57 -15.28 -113.44
CA ALA A 90 -133.20 -16.34 -112.51
C ALA A 90 -131.67 -16.54 -112.45
N PHE A 91 -130.98 -16.45 -113.59
CA PHE A 91 -129.51 -16.47 -113.62
C PHE A 91 -128.91 -15.24 -112.92
N ALA A 92 -129.42 -14.03 -113.18
CA ALA A 92 -128.94 -12.81 -112.55
C ALA A 92 -129.18 -12.82 -111.03
N GLU A 93 -130.33 -13.32 -110.58
CA GLU A 93 -130.66 -13.52 -109.16
C GLU A 93 -129.73 -14.55 -108.51
N ARG A 94 -129.48 -15.69 -109.18
CA ARG A 94 -128.52 -16.70 -108.69
C ARG A 94 -127.10 -16.14 -108.61
N ALA A 95 -126.64 -15.44 -109.64
CA ALA A 95 -125.32 -14.79 -109.65
C ALA A 95 -125.22 -13.63 -108.65
N ALA A 96 -126.33 -12.96 -108.32
CA ALA A 96 -126.37 -11.97 -107.24
C ALA A 96 -126.30 -12.65 -105.87
N ALA A 97 -127.03 -13.74 -105.66
CA ALA A 97 -126.99 -14.54 -104.44
C ALA A 97 -125.61 -15.19 -104.20
N GLU A 98 -124.97 -15.71 -105.25
CA GLU A 98 -123.60 -16.26 -105.19
C GLU A 98 -122.57 -15.18 -104.85
N ARG A 99 -122.70 -13.97 -105.42
CA ARG A 99 -121.84 -12.83 -105.07
C ARG A 99 -122.07 -12.35 -103.64
N ALA A 100 -123.32 -12.31 -103.18
CA ALA A 100 -123.64 -11.99 -101.80
C ALA A 100 -123.03 -13.02 -100.83
N ALA A 101 -123.24 -14.32 -101.08
CA ALA A 101 -122.65 -15.39 -100.27
C ALA A 101 -121.11 -15.39 -100.29
N PHE A 102 -120.50 -14.99 -101.41
CA PHE A 102 -119.05 -14.81 -101.49
C PHE A 102 -118.56 -13.60 -100.69
N ALA A 103 -119.27 -12.47 -100.75
CA ALA A 103 -118.98 -11.30 -99.93
C ALA A 103 -119.11 -11.63 -98.42
N ASP A 104 -120.16 -12.34 -98.03
CA ASP A 104 -120.34 -12.79 -96.64
C ASP A 104 -119.18 -13.69 -96.17
N ARG A 105 -118.70 -14.61 -97.02
CA ARG A 105 -117.51 -15.44 -96.71
C ARG A 105 -116.24 -14.59 -96.58
N LEU A 106 -116.05 -13.61 -97.45
CA LEU A 106 -114.92 -12.68 -97.35
C LEU A 106 -114.98 -11.88 -96.05
N ASP A 107 -116.15 -11.39 -95.65
CA ASP A 107 -116.34 -10.67 -94.39
C ASP A 107 -116.05 -11.55 -93.17
N GLN A 108 -116.46 -12.83 -93.21
CA GLN A 108 -116.11 -13.81 -92.17
C GLN A 108 -114.60 -14.05 -92.09
N HIS A 109 -113.91 -14.22 -93.22
CA HIS A 109 -112.46 -14.38 -93.24
C HIS A 109 -111.74 -13.11 -92.75
N LEU A 110 -112.22 -11.93 -93.13
CA LEU A 110 -111.68 -10.67 -92.62
C LEU A 110 -111.90 -10.51 -91.11
N ALA A 111 -113.01 -10.99 -90.56
CA ALA A 111 -113.23 -11.02 -89.11
C ALA A 111 -112.22 -11.94 -88.41
N VAL A 112 -112.01 -13.16 -88.91
CA VAL A 112 -111.01 -14.09 -88.36
C VAL A 112 -109.60 -13.50 -88.43
N LEU A 113 -109.23 -12.86 -89.54
CA LEU A 113 -107.92 -12.20 -89.66
C LEU A 113 -107.78 -11.04 -88.66
N LYS A 114 -108.85 -10.25 -88.44
CA LYS A 114 -108.85 -9.19 -87.41
C LYS A 114 -108.65 -9.77 -86.01
N ASP A 115 -109.34 -10.85 -85.67
CA ASP A 115 -109.22 -11.51 -84.37
C ASP A 115 -107.80 -12.09 -84.17
N LEU A 116 -107.22 -12.72 -85.21
CA LEU A 116 -105.84 -13.20 -85.17
C LEU A 116 -104.85 -12.04 -84.98
N THR A 117 -105.00 -10.94 -85.71
CA THR A 117 -104.12 -9.77 -85.51
C THR A 117 -104.29 -9.13 -84.14
N ALA A 118 -105.48 -9.19 -83.54
CA ALA A 118 -105.71 -8.72 -82.17
C ALA A 118 -105.01 -9.63 -81.16
N LEU A 119 -105.10 -10.96 -81.34
CA LEU A 119 -104.38 -11.93 -80.51
C LEU A 119 -102.86 -11.83 -80.65
N GLU A 120 -102.34 -11.57 -81.86
CA GLU A 120 -100.91 -11.34 -82.08
C GLU A 120 -100.43 -10.06 -81.39
N ARG A 121 -101.22 -8.97 -81.44
CA ARG A 121 -100.92 -7.74 -80.70
C ARG A 121 -100.93 -7.99 -79.19
N GLU A 122 -101.97 -8.66 -78.68
CA GLU A 122 -102.04 -9.01 -77.26
C GLU A 122 -100.86 -9.91 -76.84
N GLY A 123 -100.46 -10.86 -77.69
CA GLY A 123 -99.29 -11.70 -77.48
C GLY A 123 -97.99 -10.90 -77.45
N ALA A 124 -97.83 -9.93 -78.37
CA ALA A 124 -96.67 -9.04 -78.41
C ALA A 124 -96.62 -8.10 -77.20
N ASP A 125 -97.75 -7.58 -76.76
CA ASP A 125 -97.86 -6.73 -75.56
C ASP A 125 -97.48 -7.53 -74.31
N ARG A 126 -98.02 -8.75 -74.14
CA ARG A 126 -97.65 -9.66 -73.03
C ARG A 126 -96.18 -10.05 -73.05
N LEU A 127 -95.60 -10.30 -74.24
CA LEU A 127 -94.17 -10.58 -74.36
C LEU A 127 -93.33 -9.36 -73.97
N THR A 128 -93.77 -8.16 -74.35
CA THR A 128 -93.13 -6.90 -73.94
C THR A 128 -93.19 -6.73 -72.43
N GLU A 129 -94.35 -6.96 -71.80
CA GLU A 129 -94.50 -6.94 -70.34
C GLU A 129 -93.57 -7.94 -69.64
N VAL A 130 -93.42 -9.16 -70.16
CA VAL A 130 -92.50 -10.17 -69.61
C VAL A 130 -91.05 -9.74 -69.76
N VAL A 131 -90.66 -9.21 -70.92
CA VAL A 131 -89.30 -8.71 -71.17
C VAL A 131 -88.98 -7.55 -70.23
N ASP A 132 -89.91 -6.61 -70.05
CA ASP A 132 -89.76 -5.47 -69.15
C ASP A 132 -89.64 -5.93 -67.69
N ALA A 133 -90.48 -6.88 -67.26
CA ALA A 133 -90.43 -7.45 -65.91
C ALA A 133 -89.12 -8.21 -65.64
N VAL A 134 -88.63 -9.00 -66.61
CA VAL A 134 -87.35 -9.71 -66.51
C VAL A 134 -86.18 -8.74 -66.49
N THR A 135 -86.20 -7.72 -67.35
CA THR A 135 -85.16 -6.68 -67.39
C THR A 135 -85.12 -5.90 -66.09
N ALA A 136 -86.28 -5.49 -65.56
CA ALA A 136 -86.39 -4.82 -64.27
C ALA A 136 -85.90 -5.69 -63.12
N ARG A 137 -86.23 -6.99 -63.12
CA ARG A 137 -85.76 -7.93 -62.10
C ARG A 137 -84.25 -8.16 -62.18
N ASN A 138 -83.69 -8.30 -63.38
CA ASN A 138 -82.26 -8.45 -63.58
C ASN A 138 -81.50 -7.20 -63.14
N ALA A 139 -81.97 -6.01 -63.51
CA ALA A 139 -81.39 -4.75 -63.04
C ALA A 139 -81.42 -4.64 -61.50
N GLU A 140 -82.51 -5.09 -60.86
CA GLU A 140 -82.59 -5.13 -59.40
C GLU A 140 -81.60 -6.13 -58.79
N LEU A 141 -81.46 -7.32 -59.36
CA LEU A 141 -80.50 -8.32 -58.89
C LEU A 141 -79.05 -7.85 -59.09
N GLU A 142 -78.75 -7.15 -60.18
CA GLU A 142 -77.44 -6.55 -60.42
C GLU A 142 -77.13 -5.45 -59.40
N ARG A 143 -78.12 -4.59 -59.06
CA ARG A 143 -77.98 -3.61 -57.98
C ARG A 143 -77.73 -4.30 -56.64
N GLN A 144 -78.52 -5.30 -56.27
CA GLN A 144 -78.34 -6.06 -55.03
C GLN A 144 -76.97 -6.74 -54.97
N ALA A 145 -76.49 -7.29 -56.08
CA ALA A 145 -75.16 -7.89 -56.16
C ALA A 145 -74.04 -6.85 -56.03
N ALA A 146 -74.22 -5.66 -56.62
CA ALA A 146 -73.28 -4.55 -56.49
C ALA A 146 -73.21 -4.04 -55.03
N ASP A 147 -74.36 -3.85 -54.39
CA ASP A 147 -74.46 -3.42 -52.99
C ASP A 147 -73.84 -4.46 -52.05
N ALA A 148 -74.10 -5.75 -52.28
CA ALA A 148 -73.49 -6.83 -51.50
C ALA A 148 -71.97 -6.88 -51.66
N ARG A 149 -71.44 -6.64 -52.86
CA ARG A 149 -70.00 -6.55 -53.10
C ARG A 149 -69.40 -5.33 -52.41
N ALA A 150 -70.05 -4.16 -52.48
CA ALA A 150 -69.61 -2.97 -51.77
C ALA A 150 -69.55 -3.21 -50.26
N ALA A 151 -70.62 -3.77 -49.68
CA ALA A 151 -70.66 -4.11 -48.26
C ALA A 151 -69.58 -5.13 -47.86
N ALA A 152 -69.28 -6.12 -48.70
CA ALA A 152 -68.21 -7.07 -48.45
C ALA A 152 -66.83 -6.38 -48.46
N THR A 153 -66.56 -5.50 -49.43
CA THR A 153 -65.29 -4.75 -49.48
C THR A 153 -65.14 -3.79 -48.29
N GLU A 154 -66.22 -3.15 -47.84
CA GLU A 154 -66.19 -2.32 -46.63
C GLU A 154 -65.93 -3.14 -45.37
N ALA A 155 -66.54 -4.33 -45.27
CA ALA A 155 -66.32 -5.24 -44.14
C ALA A 155 -64.87 -5.78 -44.11
N GLU A 156 -64.29 -6.11 -45.26
CA GLU A 156 -62.88 -6.49 -45.37
C GLU A 156 -61.95 -5.34 -44.98
N ALA A 157 -62.18 -4.13 -45.49
CA ALA A 157 -61.40 -2.95 -45.14
C ALA A 157 -61.49 -2.63 -43.63
N ALA A 158 -62.67 -2.82 -43.02
CA ALA A 158 -62.87 -2.66 -41.57
C ALA A 158 -62.13 -3.73 -40.76
N ARG A 159 -62.13 -4.99 -41.22
CA ARG A 159 -61.35 -6.08 -40.60
C ARG A 159 -59.86 -5.81 -40.66
N GLU A 160 -59.32 -5.48 -41.83
CA GLU A 160 -57.91 -5.13 -41.96
C GLU A 160 -57.53 -3.91 -41.10
N GLN A 161 -58.42 -2.93 -40.99
CA GLN A 161 -58.18 -1.78 -40.12
C GLN A 161 -58.17 -2.19 -38.64
N ALA A 162 -59.05 -3.11 -38.23
CA ALA A 162 -59.06 -3.65 -36.88
C ALA A 162 -57.79 -4.46 -36.58
N GLU A 163 -57.36 -5.32 -37.51
CA GLU A 163 -56.11 -6.10 -37.42
C GLU A 163 -54.90 -5.16 -37.30
N ARG A 164 -54.78 -4.15 -38.16
CA ARG A 164 -53.70 -3.14 -38.06
C ARG A 164 -53.69 -2.41 -36.72
N ARG A 165 -54.87 -2.13 -36.13
CA ARG A 165 -54.97 -1.50 -34.80
C ARG A 165 -54.55 -2.46 -33.69
N GLU A 166 -54.90 -3.73 -33.80
CA GLU A 166 -54.49 -4.77 -32.85
C GLU A 166 -52.97 -5.00 -32.91
N GLU A 167 -52.40 -5.15 -34.10
CA GLU A 167 -50.96 -5.25 -34.31
C GLU A 167 -50.21 -4.04 -33.75
N ALA A 168 -50.71 -2.83 -34.00
CA ALA A 168 -50.15 -1.61 -33.43
C ALA A 168 -50.25 -1.59 -31.90
N ALA A 169 -51.35 -2.05 -31.32
CA ALA A 169 -51.53 -2.15 -29.88
C ALA A 169 -50.59 -3.20 -29.25
N VAL A 170 -50.40 -4.35 -29.89
CA VAL A 170 -49.44 -5.39 -29.48
C VAL A 170 -48.02 -4.85 -29.56
N GLY A 171 -47.67 -4.18 -30.66
CA GLY A 171 -46.36 -3.52 -30.84
C GLY A 171 -46.09 -2.47 -29.77
N ALA A 172 -47.08 -1.64 -29.44
CA ALA A 172 -46.99 -0.63 -28.38
C ALA A 172 -46.82 -1.25 -26.99
N ARG A 173 -47.56 -2.34 -26.67
CA ARG A 173 -47.39 -3.08 -25.41
C ARG A 173 -45.99 -3.67 -25.29
N ALA A 174 -45.50 -4.33 -26.35
CA ALA A 174 -44.15 -4.89 -26.38
C ALA A 174 -43.06 -3.80 -26.25
N ALA A 175 -43.27 -2.62 -26.82
CA ALA A 175 -42.37 -1.48 -26.64
C ALA A 175 -42.37 -0.97 -25.19
N ALA A 176 -43.55 -0.80 -24.59
CA ALA A 176 -43.69 -0.39 -23.19
C ALA A 176 -43.09 -1.40 -22.21
N GLU A 177 -43.21 -2.71 -22.49
CA GLU A 177 -42.55 -3.76 -21.71
C GLU A 177 -41.03 -3.67 -21.80
N ARG A 178 -40.47 -3.49 -23.01
CA ARG A 178 -39.03 -3.26 -23.18
C ARG A 178 -38.53 -2.02 -22.45
N GLU A 179 -39.27 -0.91 -22.51
CA GLU A 179 -38.93 0.32 -21.78
C GLU A 179 -38.98 0.10 -20.27
N ARG A 180 -39.99 -0.62 -19.77
CA ARG A 180 -40.08 -0.98 -18.35
C ARG A 180 -38.90 -1.85 -17.91
N ASP A 181 -38.55 -2.87 -18.68
CA ASP A 181 -37.46 -3.78 -18.36
C ASP A 181 -36.11 -3.05 -18.40
N GLN A 182 -35.91 -2.13 -19.36
CA GLN A 182 -34.74 -1.24 -19.41
C GLN A 182 -34.68 -0.30 -18.20
N ALA A 183 -35.81 0.29 -17.80
CA ALA A 183 -35.88 1.16 -16.63
C ALA A 183 -35.59 0.38 -15.34
N GLN A 184 -36.09 -0.84 -15.21
CA GLN A 184 -35.80 -1.74 -14.08
C GLN A 184 -34.32 -2.14 -14.04
N ALA A 185 -33.73 -2.48 -15.19
CA ALA A 185 -32.30 -2.78 -15.28
C ALA A 185 -31.43 -1.57 -14.92
N ALA A 186 -31.81 -0.37 -15.37
CA ALA A 186 -31.12 0.88 -15.02
C ALA A 186 -31.22 1.21 -13.54
N ALA A 187 -32.39 0.98 -12.93
CA ALA A 187 -32.60 1.13 -11.48
C ALA A 187 -31.74 0.14 -10.68
N ALA A 188 -31.76 -1.14 -11.04
CA ALA A 188 -30.91 -2.15 -10.40
C ALA A 188 -29.41 -1.82 -10.51
N ALA A 189 -28.96 -1.34 -11.68
CA ALA A 189 -27.57 -0.90 -11.86
C ALA A 189 -27.23 0.38 -11.07
N ALA A 190 -28.20 1.26 -10.80
CA ALA A 190 -28.02 2.40 -9.91
C ALA A 190 -27.90 1.95 -8.45
N ASP A 191 -28.74 1.01 -8.00
CA ASP A 191 -28.70 0.44 -6.66
C ASP A 191 -27.36 -0.28 -6.39
N THR A 192 -26.89 -1.09 -7.35
CA THR A 192 -25.56 -1.74 -7.24
C THR A 192 -24.43 -0.70 -7.15
N ARG A 193 -24.49 0.39 -7.92
CA ARG A 193 -23.50 1.48 -7.81
C ARG A 193 -23.55 2.20 -6.48
N ALA A 194 -24.75 2.40 -5.92
CA ALA A 194 -24.92 3.00 -4.60
C ALA A 194 -24.34 2.11 -3.49
N GLN A 195 -24.61 0.80 -3.54
CA GLN A 195 -24.04 -0.18 -2.60
C GLN A 195 -22.51 -0.22 -2.69
N LEU A 196 -21.95 -0.29 -3.90
CA LEU A 196 -20.48 -0.25 -4.09
C LEU A 196 -19.87 1.06 -3.58
N ALA A 197 -20.55 2.19 -3.75
CA ALA A 197 -20.10 3.46 -3.21
C ALA A 197 -20.13 3.50 -1.67
N GLU A 198 -21.13 2.88 -1.04
CA GLU A 198 -21.22 2.73 0.41
C GLU A 198 -20.13 1.78 0.96
N GLU A 199 -19.88 0.65 0.29
CA GLU A 199 -18.77 -0.25 0.59
C GLU A 199 -17.41 0.45 0.44
N LEU A 200 -17.22 1.26 -0.60
CA LEU A 200 -16.01 2.05 -0.79
C LEU A 200 -15.86 3.11 0.32
N ALA A 201 -16.94 3.79 0.69
CA ALA A 201 -16.92 4.79 1.76
C ALA A 201 -16.59 4.16 3.12
N THR A 202 -17.19 3.02 3.44
CA THR A 202 -16.93 2.28 4.69
C THR A 202 -15.50 1.75 4.74
N THR A 203 -14.97 1.20 3.64
CA THR A 203 -13.57 0.77 3.57
C THR A 203 -12.59 1.94 3.71
N HIS A 204 -12.88 3.10 3.10
CA HIS A 204 -12.10 4.33 3.30
C HIS A 204 -12.15 4.83 4.75
N GLU A 205 -13.31 4.78 5.40
CA GLU A 205 -13.43 5.18 6.80
C GLU A 205 -12.66 4.23 7.73
N LEU A 206 -12.73 2.92 7.49
CA LEU A 206 -11.94 1.92 8.22
C LEU A 206 -10.44 2.16 8.03
N ALA A 207 -9.99 2.41 6.79
CA ALA A 207 -8.60 2.74 6.50
C ALA A 207 -8.15 4.02 7.21
N ARG A 208 -9.00 5.07 7.24
CA ARG A 208 -8.71 6.31 7.98
C ARG A 208 -8.58 6.06 9.47
N ARG A 209 -9.54 5.33 10.08
CA ARG A 209 -9.49 4.99 11.51
C ARG A 209 -8.25 4.16 11.86
N GLN A 210 -7.86 3.24 10.99
CA GLN A 210 -6.64 2.45 11.15
C GLN A 210 -5.38 3.32 11.07
N ALA A 211 -5.28 4.21 10.07
CA ALA A 211 -4.17 5.15 9.94
C ALA A 211 -4.08 6.11 11.15
N GLU A 212 -5.22 6.60 11.66
CA GLU A 212 -5.28 7.41 12.88
C GLU A 212 -4.82 6.63 14.12
N LYS A 213 -5.15 5.35 14.22
CA LYS A 213 -4.69 4.47 15.30
C LYS A 213 -3.18 4.22 15.23
N GLU A 214 -2.66 3.94 14.04
CA GLU A 214 -1.22 3.77 13.80
C GLU A 214 -0.45 5.05 14.08
N THR A 215 -0.97 6.21 13.66
CA THR A 215 -0.37 7.52 13.94
C THR A 215 -0.34 7.82 15.44
N ARG A 216 -1.43 7.51 16.17
CA ARG A 216 -1.47 7.65 17.64
C ARG A 216 -0.47 6.72 18.32
N SER A 217 -0.44 5.44 17.97
CA SER A 217 0.53 4.47 18.49
C SER A 217 1.97 4.89 18.22
N ALA A 218 2.27 5.40 17.02
CA ALA A 218 3.59 5.93 16.69
C ALA A 218 3.93 7.24 17.43
N ALA A 219 2.94 8.03 17.82
CA ALA A 219 3.15 9.22 18.66
C ALA A 219 3.40 8.83 20.13
N GLU A 220 2.63 7.87 20.65
CA GLU A 220 2.80 7.29 21.99
C GLU A 220 4.18 6.64 22.14
N GLY A 221 4.57 5.75 21.22
CA GLY A 221 5.89 5.12 21.23
C GLY A 221 7.05 6.14 21.09
N ARG A 222 6.86 7.24 20.35
CA ARG A 222 7.84 8.34 20.31
C ARG A 222 7.91 9.13 21.62
N ALA A 223 6.79 9.29 22.32
CA ALA A 223 6.75 9.94 23.63
C ALA A 223 7.42 9.06 24.70
N GLU A 224 7.15 7.75 24.70
CA GLU A 224 7.80 6.75 25.55
C GLU A 224 9.31 6.73 25.31
N ALA A 225 9.77 6.61 24.05
CA ALA A 225 11.19 6.63 23.73
C ALA A 225 11.89 7.94 24.16
N ARG A 226 11.19 9.09 24.10
CA ARG A 226 11.72 10.35 24.64
C ARG A 226 11.82 10.31 26.15
N ALA A 227 10.80 9.81 26.84
CA ALA A 227 10.80 9.67 28.30
C ALA A 227 11.89 8.71 28.79
N GLU A 228 12.09 7.57 28.11
CA GLU A 228 13.18 6.62 28.38
C GLU A 228 14.54 7.28 28.17
N ARG A 229 14.73 7.98 27.05
CA ARG A 229 15.97 8.71 26.78
C ARG A 229 16.24 9.79 27.83
N ASP A 230 15.23 10.54 28.24
CA ASP A 230 15.37 11.61 29.22
C ASP A 230 15.65 11.03 30.62
N THR A 231 15.06 9.86 30.94
CA THR A 231 15.39 9.07 32.16
C THR A 231 16.84 8.58 32.12
N ALA A 232 17.27 7.96 31.02
CA ALA A 232 18.66 7.50 30.85
C ALA A 232 19.66 8.67 30.94
N ARG A 233 19.31 9.85 30.43
CA ARG A 233 20.13 11.07 30.59
C ARG A 233 20.20 11.52 32.05
N ALA A 234 19.11 11.45 32.79
CA ALA A 234 19.10 11.77 34.21
C ALA A 234 19.96 10.78 35.01
N GLU A 235 19.85 9.49 34.73
CA GLU A 235 20.69 8.44 35.34
C GLU A 235 22.16 8.63 35.01
N LEU A 236 22.49 8.95 33.75
CA LEU A 236 23.86 9.27 33.34
C LEU A 236 24.41 10.49 34.08
N ALA A 237 23.64 11.58 34.15
CA ALA A 237 24.05 12.78 34.88
C ALA A 237 24.28 12.51 36.37
N ASP A 238 23.43 11.67 36.98
CA ASP A 238 23.55 11.27 38.38
C ASP A 238 24.75 10.32 38.61
N ALA A 239 25.06 9.44 37.66
CA ALA A 239 26.26 8.61 37.66
C ALA A 239 27.54 9.45 37.46
N GLU A 240 27.54 10.42 36.54
CA GLU A 240 28.64 11.37 36.36
C GLU A 240 28.85 12.22 37.61
N GLN A 241 27.79 12.66 38.28
CA GLN A 241 27.90 13.38 39.55
C GLN A 241 28.48 12.50 40.66
N ARG A 242 28.05 11.23 40.76
CA ARG A 242 28.64 10.25 41.69
C ARG A 242 30.12 10.04 41.39
N LEU A 243 30.50 9.84 40.12
CA LEU A 243 31.90 9.71 39.73
C LEU A 243 32.73 10.94 40.10
N ARG A 244 32.21 12.16 39.88
CA ARG A 244 32.90 13.39 40.31
C ARG A 244 33.09 13.44 41.83
N ARG A 245 32.05 13.09 42.61
CA ARG A 245 32.16 13.01 44.08
C ARG A 245 33.20 11.98 44.51
N ASP A 246 33.23 10.82 43.87
CA ASP A 246 34.21 9.76 44.16
C ASP A 246 35.63 10.19 43.76
N GLN A 247 35.80 10.92 42.66
CA GLN A 247 37.07 11.51 42.24
C GLN A 247 37.57 12.59 43.22
N ASP A 248 36.67 13.46 43.69
CA ASP A 248 36.97 14.48 44.70
C ASP A 248 37.34 13.81 46.03
N GLU A 249 36.61 12.77 46.43
CA GLU A 249 36.90 12.00 47.64
C GLU A 249 38.22 11.23 47.52
N LEU A 250 38.50 10.60 46.38
CA LEU A 250 39.80 9.99 46.11
C LEU A 250 40.94 11.01 46.16
N THR A 251 40.73 12.22 45.64
CA THR A 251 41.71 13.31 45.70
C THR A 251 41.92 13.77 47.13
N ARG A 252 40.85 13.90 47.92
CA ARG A 252 40.91 14.20 49.35
C ARG A 252 41.63 13.11 50.12
N VAL A 253 41.29 11.83 49.92
CA VAL A 253 41.94 10.68 50.56
C VAL A 253 43.41 10.60 50.17
N ARG A 254 43.77 10.85 48.90
CA ARG A 254 45.17 10.96 48.47
C ARG A 254 45.91 12.08 49.19
N THR A 255 45.29 13.25 49.30
CA THR A 255 45.86 14.40 50.02
C THR A 255 46.05 14.09 51.50
N LEU A 256 45.07 13.44 52.14
CA LEU A 256 45.17 12.98 53.53
C LEU A 256 46.24 11.91 53.71
N LEU A 257 46.34 10.96 52.79
CA LEU A 257 47.38 9.93 52.80
C LEU A 257 48.76 10.55 52.64
N GLU A 258 48.92 11.51 51.73
CA GLU A 258 50.16 12.24 51.53
C GLU A 258 50.50 13.05 52.78
N HIS A 259 49.53 13.75 53.36
CA HIS A 259 49.72 14.46 54.62
C HIS A 259 50.15 13.54 55.76
N GLU A 260 49.53 12.35 55.89
CA GLU A 260 49.92 11.34 56.87
C GLU A 260 51.29 10.70 56.55
N ARG A 261 51.66 10.55 55.28
CA ARG A 261 53.02 10.15 54.88
C ARG A 261 54.03 11.19 55.28
N THR A 262 53.84 12.46 54.93
CA THR A 262 54.71 13.57 55.34
C THR A 262 54.77 13.68 56.85
N ARG A 263 53.66 13.46 57.56
CA ARG A 263 53.61 13.43 59.03
C ARG A 263 54.43 12.27 59.60
N ARG A 264 54.32 11.07 59.01
CA ARG A 264 55.13 9.91 59.41
C ARG A 264 56.60 10.10 59.09
N GLU A 265 56.94 10.69 57.95
CA GLU A 265 58.31 11.05 57.57
C GLU A 265 58.87 12.08 58.55
N ALA A 266 58.12 13.14 58.87
CA ALA A 266 58.51 14.13 59.88
C ALA A 266 58.66 13.50 61.27
N LEU A 267 57.79 12.56 61.66
CA LEU A 267 57.94 11.81 62.91
C LEU A 267 59.15 10.86 62.88
N ALA A 268 59.47 10.26 61.72
CA ALA A 268 60.65 9.42 61.54
C ALA A 268 61.94 10.26 61.54
N GLU A 269 61.93 11.46 60.96
CA GLU A 269 63.01 12.45 61.06
C GLU A 269 63.18 12.94 62.50
N GLN A 270 62.08 13.17 63.23
CA GLN A 270 62.14 13.50 64.66
C GLN A 270 62.67 12.33 65.50
N ALA A 271 62.28 11.10 65.19
CA ALA A 271 62.75 9.90 65.87
C ALA A 271 64.24 9.63 65.58
N THR A 272 64.69 9.80 64.33
CA THR A 272 66.11 9.70 63.96
C THR A 272 66.93 10.86 64.53
N ALA A 273 66.40 12.07 64.60
CA ALA A 273 67.01 13.22 65.28
C ALA A 273 67.05 13.04 66.81
N ALA A 274 66.06 12.37 67.39
CA ALA A 274 66.05 12.00 68.80
C ALA A 274 67.05 10.87 69.07
N ASP A 275 67.15 9.88 68.20
CA ASP A 275 68.12 8.77 68.28
C ASP A 275 69.56 9.27 68.10
N THR A 276 69.84 10.15 67.13
CA THR A 276 71.16 10.79 67.00
C THR A 276 71.49 11.67 68.18
N ARG A 277 70.52 12.41 68.75
CA ARG A 277 70.72 13.16 70.02
C ARG A 277 70.99 12.22 71.20
N ALA A 278 70.29 11.09 71.28
CA ALA A 278 70.49 10.08 72.30
C ALA A 278 71.87 9.43 72.17
N ARG A 279 72.29 9.03 70.96
CA ARG A 279 73.64 8.52 70.67
C ARG A 279 74.72 9.54 70.99
N ALA A 280 74.57 10.79 70.56
CA ALA A 280 75.52 11.85 70.91
C ALA A 280 75.56 12.13 72.42
N SER A 281 74.44 11.99 73.14
CA SER A 281 74.41 12.09 74.60
C SER A 281 75.07 10.89 75.29
N ALA A 282 74.91 9.69 74.73
CA ALA A 282 75.55 8.47 75.20
C ALA A 282 77.07 8.51 74.95
N GLU A 283 77.51 8.95 73.77
CA GLU A 283 78.93 9.14 73.44
C GLU A 283 79.58 10.21 74.33
N ARG A 284 78.86 11.31 74.64
CA ARG A 284 79.32 12.32 75.61
C ARG A 284 79.39 11.76 77.02
N ALA A 285 78.43 10.94 77.44
CA ALA A 285 78.46 10.28 78.74
C ALA A 285 79.61 9.28 78.82
N GLU A 286 79.87 8.52 77.75
CA GLU A 286 80.97 7.58 77.66
C GLU A 286 82.33 8.30 77.64
N HIS A 287 82.45 9.43 76.93
CA HIS A 287 83.64 10.28 77.02
C HIS A 287 83.85 10.85 78.42
N ALA A 288 82.80 11.37 79.06
CA ALA A 288 82.87 11.85 80.43
C ALA A 288 83.26 10.74 81.42
N GLU A 289 82.81 9.50 81.18
CA GLU A 289 83.17 8.33 81.99
C GLU A 289 84.62 7.88 81.76
N ARG A 290 85.10 7.91 80.52
CA ARG A 290 86.52 7.66 80.18
C ARG A 290 87.43 8.74 80.77
N ASP A 291 87.01 10.00 80.75
CA ASP A 291 87.74 11.11 81.35
C ASP A 291 87.76 10.98 82.88
N ALA A 292 86.63 10.64 83.50
CA ALA A 292 86.58 10.35 84.94
C ALA A 292 87.42 9.13 85.31
N ALA A 293 87.48 8.08 84.47
CA ALA A 293 88.36 6.93 84.66
C ALA A 293 89.85 7.29 84.50
N THR A 294 90.16 8.24 83.62
CA THR A 294 91.53 8.73 83.40
C THR A 294 91.98 9.63 84.55
N VAL A 295 91.09 10.50 85.05
CA VAL A 295 91.33 11.31 86.26
C VAL A 295 91.51 10.41 87.49
N ARG A 296 90.67 9.39 87.67
CA ARG A 296 90.83 8.40 88.76
C ARG A 296 92.16 7.65 88.68
N ARG A 297 92.59 7.23 87.48
CA ARG A 297 93.91 6.60 87.28
C ARG A 297 95.07 7.55 87.56
N ARG A 298 94.96 8.82 87.17
CA ARG A 298 95.97 9.85 87.48
C ARG A 298 96.03 10.18 88.96
N LEU A 299 94.89 10.22 89.66
CA LEU A 299 94.83 10.42 91.10
C LEU A 299 95.48 9.24 91.85
N ALA A 300 95.15 8.01 91.47
CA ALA A 300 95.76 6.82 92.04
C ALA A 300 97.28 6.77 91.80
N ALA A 301 97.75 7.13 90.59
CA ALA A 301 99.18 7.23 90.30
C ALA A 301 99.87 8.33 91.14
N ALA A 302 99.23 9.48 91.34
CA ALA A 302 99.74 10.57 92.17
C ALA A 302 99.79 10.18 93.66
N GLU A 303 98.78 9.48 94.17
CA GLU A 303 98.75 8.96 95.54
C GLU A 303 99.83 7.90 95.78
N THR A 304 100.04 7.01 94.81
CA THR A 304 101.11 5.99 94.91
C THR A 304 102.49 6.65 94.92
N THR A 305 102.69 7.71 94.12
CA THR A 305 103.93 8.50 94.07
C THR A 305 104.15 9.32 95.36
N ALA A 306 103.07 9.86 95.95
CA ALA A 306 103.13 10.59 97.21
C ALA A 306 103.43 9.65 98.40
N ARG A 307 102.93 8.41 98.36
CA ARG A 307 103.23 7.39 99.37
C ARG A 307 104.69 6.94 99.31
N THR A 308 105.22 6.63 98.12
CA THR A 308 106.63 6.25 97.96
C THR A 308 107.58 7.40 98.32
N ALA A 309 107.22 8.66 98.04
CA ALA A 309 108.00 9.82 98.47
C ALA A 309 108.02 10.01 100.00
N ARG A 310 106.92 9.69 100.71
CA ARG A 310 106.86 9.74 102.17
C ARG A 310 107.66 8.62 102.82
N GLU A 311 107.53 7.40 102.31
CA GLU A 311 108.29 6.23 102.78
C GLU A 311 109.81 6.43 102.58
N ALA A 312 110.23 7.04 101.47
CA ALA A 312 111.63 7.42 101.23
C ALA A 312 112.11 8.54 102.16
N ALA A 313 111.27 9.54 102.46
CA ALA A 313 111.61 10.63 103.38
C ALA A 313 111.68 10.19 104.85
N ASP A 314 110.91 9.18 105.24
CA ASP A 314 110.94 8.61 106.59
C ASP A 314 112.14 7.68 106.77
N ALA A 315 112.50 6.89 105.75
CA ALA A 315 113.73 6.09 105.72
C ALA A 315 115.00 6.95 105.87
N ALA A 316 115.08 8.07 105.13
CA ALA A 316 116.21 9.00 105.21
C ALA A 316 116.31 9.70 106.59
N ARG A 317 115.18 9.95 107.26
CA ARG A 317 115.16 10.53 108.61
C ARG A 317 115.64 9.54 109.68
N THR A 318 115.32 8.25 109.54
CA THR A 318 115.81 7.21 110.42
C THR A 318 117.31 6.93 110.26
N GLU A 319 117.84 6.97 109.03
CA GLU A 319 119.27 6.79 108.77
C GLU A 319 120.11 7.95 109.35
N LEU A 320 119.65 9.19 109.13
CA LEU A 320 120.33 10.39 109.69
C LEU A 320 120.30 10.41 111.23
N ALA A 321 119.24 9.89 111.84
CA ALA A 321 119.14 9.76 113.30
C ALA A 321 120.10 8.68 113.83
N ALA A 322 120.27 7.57 113.11
CA ALA A 322 121.20 6.50 113.46
C ALA A 322 122.67 6.95 113.32
N GLU A 323 123.03 7.67 112.25
CA GLU A 323 124.37 8.23 112.07
C GLU A 323 124.72 9.28 113.14
N ARG A 324 123.77 10.15 113.50
CA ARG A 324 123.97 11.15 114.57
C ARG A 324 124.10 10.50 115.94
N ALA A 325 123.47 9.36 116.18
CA ALA A 325 123.66 8.59 117.41
C ALA A 325 125.04 7.91 117.44
N ALA A 326 125.47 7.33 116.32
CA ALA A 326 126.79 6.70 116.18
C ALA A 326 127.94 7.70 116.38
N ARG A 327 127.88 8.87 115.72
CA ARG A 327 128.92 9.91 115.88
C ARG A 327 129.02 10.47 117.29
N ARG A 328 127.89 10.57 118.03
CA ARG A 328 127.89 10.99 119.44
C ARG A 328 128.48 9.94 120.37
N ALA A 329 128.24 8.67 120.11
CA ALA A 329 128.85 7.57 120.85
C ALA A 329 130.38 7.54 120.64
N GLU A 330 130.83 7.80 119.42
CA GLU A 330 132.26 7.87 119.06
C GLU A 330 132.95 9.07 119.71
N THR A 331 132.34 10.26 119.70
CA THR A 331 132.91 11.44 120.39
C THR A 331 132.94 11.27 121.91
N ALA A 332 131.93 10.62 122.51
CA ALA A 332 131.93 10.32 123.93
C ALA A 332 133.01 9.29 124.33
N ALA A 333 133.34 8.34 123.44
CA ALA A 333 134.46 7.42 123.63
C ALA A 333 135.81 8.16 123.59
N LEU A 334 136.02 9.00 122.56
CA LEU A 334 137.26 9.77 122.40
C LEU A 334 137.50 10.80 123.52
N ILE A 335 136.44 11.38 124.08
CA ILE A 335 136.54 12.27 125.24
C ILE A 335 136.96 11.49 126.48
N ARG A 336 136.37 10.31 126.72
CA ARG A 336 136.79 9.44 127.84
C ARG A 336 138.24 8.98 127.72
N ASP A 337 138.69 8.64 126.52
CA ASP A 337 140.09 8.23 126.30
C ASP A 337 141.07 9.38 126.49
N ARG A 338 140.70 10.59 126.05
CA ARG A 338 141.52 11.80 126.26
C ARG A 338 141.58 12.19 127.74
N ASP A 339 140.47 12.10 128.45
CA ASP A 339 140.40 12.50 129.86
C ASP A 339 141.09 11.44 130.75
N ALA A 340 140.99 10.14 130.42
CA ALA A 340 141.79 9.09 131.05
C ALA A 340 143.30 9.24 130.78
N ALA A 341 143.68 9.67 129.58
CA ALA A 341 145.08 9.97 129.24
C ALA A 341 145.60 11.23 129.96
N ARG A 342 144.75 12.23 130.22
CA ARG A 342 145.09 13.41 131.02
C ARG A 342 145.26 13.06 132.49
N ASP A 343 144.33 12.32 133.08
CA ASP A 343 144.43 11.88 134.47
C ASP A 343 145.68 11.02 134.68
N ALA A 344 146.01 10.13 133.73
CA ALA A 344 147.24 9.35 133.76
C ALA A 344 148.51 10.23 133.66
N ALA A 345 148.49 11.25 132.80
CA ALA A 345 149.61 12.18 132.63
C ALA A 345 149.79 13.11 133.83
N ASP A 346 148.70 13.56 134.46
CA ASP A 346 148.74 14.42 135.65
C ASP A 346 149.20 13.63 136.88
N THR A 347 148.77 12.36 137.01
CA THR A 347 149.31 11.44 138.03
C THR A 347 150.81 11.17 137.82
N GLN A 348 151.28 11.08 136.56
CA GLN A 348 152.72 10.97 136.25
C GLN A 348 153.49 12.25 136.58
N ARG A 349 152.91 13.42 136.34
CA ARG A 349 153.52 14.72 136.68
C ARG A 349 153.57 14.97 138.18
N GLU A 350 152.57 14.57 138.94
CA GLU A 350 152.61 14.63 140.41
C GLU A 350 153.68 13.71 141.00
N ARG A 351 153.84 12.50 140.45
CA ARG A 351 154.94 11.59 140.83
C ARG A 351 156.31 12.15 140.46
N ALA A 352 156.43 12.79 139.31
CA ALA A 352 157.67 13.43 138.87
C ALA A 352 157.99 14.69 139.70
N ALA A 353 156.99 15.50 140.05
CA ALA A 353 157.14 16.69 140.89
C ALA A 353 157.53 16.32 142.33
N LEU A 354 156.98 15.24 142.90
CA LEU A 354 157.42 14.72 144.21
C LEU A 354 158.83 14.11 144.16
N ALA A 355 159.23 13.54 143.02
CA ALA A 355 160.61 13.10 142.80
C ALA A 355 161.58 14.29 142.67
N GLN A 356 161.14 15.40 142.05
CA GLN A 356 161.94 16.62 141.88
C GLN A 356 162.05 17.44 143.18
N GLN A 357 160.99 17.55 143.97
CA GLN A 357 161.03 18.28 145.24
C GLN A 357 161.87 17.56 146.31
N ARG A 358 162.09 16.25 146.18
CA ARG A 358 163.09 15.53 147.00
C ARG A 358 164.50 15.57 146.41
N ALA A 359 164.63 15.79 145.10
CA ALA A 359 165.93 15.96 144.44
C ALA A 359 166.53 17.37 144.64
N GLU A 360 165.71 18.40 144.88
CA GLU A 360 166.16 19.79 145.11
C GLU A 360 166.59 20.08 146.56
N THR A 361 166.56 19.10 147.47
CA THR A 361 167.15 19.23 148.83
C THR A 361 168.37 18.33 149.11
N ALA A 362 168.93 17.67 148.09
CA ALA A 362 170.24 17.04 148.16
C ALA A 362 170.66 16.62 146.74
N GLU A 363 171.46 17.34 145.93
CA GLU A 363 172.47 18.39 146.14
C GLU A 363 173.38 18.22 147.37
N ALA A 364 173.65 16.95 147.71
CA ALA A 364 174.89 16.49 148.31
C ALA A 364 175.09 15.02 147.93
N ALA A 365 176.09 14.79 147.06
CA ALA A 365 176.73 13.52 146.72
C ALA A 365 176.07 12.54 145.70
N ALA A 366 176.92 12.18 144.73
CA ALA A 366 177.12 10.84 144.15
C ALA A 366 176.50 10.48 142.76
N PRO A 367 177.13 9.55 142.00
CA PRO A 367 176.98 9.28 140.55
C PRO A 367 176.11 8.00 140.28
N PRO A 368 176.28 7.17 139.22
CA PRO A 368 176.29 7.31 137.74
C PRO A 368 175.13 6.49 137.05
N ALA A 369 175.21 6.36 135.72
CA ALA A 369 174.86 5.16 134.90
C ALA A 369 173.41 4.88 134.40
N ALA A 370 173.30 4.92 133.05
CA ALA A 370 172.76 3.94 132.10
C ALA A 370 171.50 3.10 132.40
N ARG A 371 170.56 3.07 131.44
CA ARG A 371 170.04 1.88 130.70
C ARG A 371 168.76 2.22 129.89
N LEU A 372 168.78 1.87 128.58
CA LEU A 372 167.84 1.04 127.76
C LEU A 372 166.30 1.09 128.02
N PRO A 373 165.40 0.51 127.19
CA PRO A 373 165.31 0.26 125.73
C PRO A 373 163.87 0.54 125.17
N ALA A 374 163.60 0.03 123.96
CA ALA A 374 162.38 -0.72 123.57
C ALA A 374 161.08 0.06 123.21
N VAL A 375 160.19 -0.36 122.29
CA VAL A 375 160.05 -1.55 121.41
C VAL A 375 158.79 -1.36 120.53
N ASP A 376 158.86 -1.94 119.32
CA ASP A 376 157.86 -2.59 118.44
C ASP A 376 156.50 -1.98 118.04
N ASP A 377 156.26 -2.07 116.73
CA ASP A 377 155.36 -3.04 116.06
C ASP A 377 154.31 -2.51 115.06
N THR A 378 154.09 -3.37 114.08
CA THR A 378 153.25 -3.42 112.87
C THR A 378 151.83 -2.80 112.87
N GLY A 379 151.37 -2.40 111.66
CA GLY A 379 149.96 -2.63 111.25
C GLY A 379 149.09 -1.45 110.76
N THR A 380 148.86 -1.42 109.43
CA THR A 380 147.57 -1.25 108.69
C THR A 380 146.57 -0.06 108.85
N LEU A 381 146.25 0.52 107.66
CA LEU A 381 145.02 1.20 107.15
C LEU A 381 144.63 2.62 107.61
N PRO A 382 143.98 3.40 106.71
CA PRO A 382 142.92 4.32 107.13
C PRO A 382 141.65 4.34 106.23
N THR A 383 140.52 4.18 106.91
CA THR A 383 139.27 4.99 106.97
C THR A 383 138.58 5.68 105.76
N VAL A 384 137.25 5.55 105.82
CA VAL A 384 136.16 6.18 105.04
C VAL A 384 135.74 7.53 105.67
N ARG A 385 135.17 8.45 104.86
CA ARG A 385 134.60 9.75 105.28
C ARG A 385 133.30 10.03 104.49
N ILE A 386 132.28 10.60 105.13
CA ILE A 386 130.98 11.00 104.54
C ILE A 386 130.67 12.46 104.95
N ASP A 387 130.25 13.31 104.00
CA ASP A 387 129.01 14.13 104.00
C ASP A 387 129.01 15.43 103.16
N GLU A 388 127.87 15.57 102.47
CA GLU A 388 126.97 16.72 102.29
C GLU A 388 127.04 17.70 101.08
N SER A 389 125.88 17.71 100.39
CA SER A 389 125.16 18.82 99.72
C SER A 389 125.33 19.15 98.20
N ALA A 390 124.17 19.00 97.52
CA ALA A 390 123.52 19.94 96.60
C ALA A 390 123.92 20.04 95.09
N ALA A 391 122.96 19.58 94.27
CA ALA A 391 122.22 20.36 93.25
C ALA A 391 122.83 20.73 91.87
N ILE A 392 122.17 20.17 90.83
CA ILE A 392 121.55 20.80 89.63
C ILE A 392 122.43 21.25 88.44
N ARG A 393 121.93 20.90 87.22
CA ARG A 393 122.20 21.40 85.84
C ARG A 393 123.53 20.99 85.19
N ALA A 394 123.66 20.80 83.88
CA ALA A 394 122.78 20.74 82.70
C ALA A 394 123.68 20.34 81.49
N GLU A 395 123.06 19.84 80.42
CA GLU A 395 123.55 19.88 79.01
C GLU A 395 124.87 19.12 78.70
N HIS A 396 125.10 18.46 77.56
CA HIS A 396 124.55 18.56 76.21
C HIS A 396 124.96 17.31 75.40
N ASP A 397 124.09 16.89 74.47
CA ASP A 397 124.29 16.21 73.17
C ASP A 397 125.30 15.07 73.05
N GLY A 398 124.89 13.84 72.74
CA GLY A 398 124.28 13.44 71.45
C GLY A 398 125.22 12.36 70.86
N VAL A 399 124.85 11.33 70.12
CA VAL A 399 123.70 10.90 69.32
C VAL A 399 123.89 9.38 69.17
N LEU A 400 122.81 8.58 69.15
CA LEU A 400 122.80 7.30 68.42
C LEU A 400 121.36 6.84 68.14
N LEU A 401 121.00 6.90 66.85
CA LEU A 401 119.83 6.30 66.20
C LEU A 401 120.31 5.05 65.45
N ASP A 402 119.61 3.91 65.56
CA ASP A 402 119.28 3.07 64.40
C ASP A 402 118.25 1.95 64.69
N ARG A 403 117.27 1.84 63.77
CA ARG A 403 116.55 0.64 63.23
C ARG A 403 115.80 -0.37 64.13
N LEU A 404 114.46 -0.44 63.90
CA LEU A 404 113.58 -1.56 63.39
C LEU A 404 113.77 -3.03 63.92
N PRO A 405 112.84 -4.02 63.72
CA PRO A 405 111.43 -4.03 63.26
C PRO A 405 110.45 -5.09 63.92
N THR A 406 109.19 -5.10 63.43
CA THR A 406 108.25 -6.26 63.17
C THR A 406 107.08 -6.65 64.11
N ARG A 407 105.90 -6.75 63.46
CA ARG A 407 104.83 -7.79 63.45
C ARG A 407 103.41 -7.33 63.84
N LEU A 408 102.43 -7.56 62.95
CA LEU A 408 101.02 -8.01 63.17
C LEU A 408 100.36 -8.32 61.77
N PRO A 409 99.28 -9.14 61.66
CA PRO A 409 99.19 -10.25 60.69
C PRO A 409 98.12 -10.15 59.58
N ALA A 410 98.19 -11.13 58.67
CA ALA A 410 97.67 -11.20 57.31
C ALA A 410 96.18 -11.59 57.10
N GLN A 411 95.27 -11.38 58.06
CA GLN A 411 93.90 -11.94 57.96
C GLN A 411 92.77 -10.91 57.74
N THR A 412 93.05 -9.61 57.74
CA THR A 412 92.01 -8.57 57.63
C THR A 412 91.97 -7.86 56.27
N ALA A 413 93.01 -8.03 55.43
CA ALA A 413 93.09 -7.38 54.12
C ALA A 413 92.24 -8.05 53.02
N LEU A 414 91.71 -9.27 53.24
CA LEU A 414 90.99 -10.04 52.23
C LEU A 414 89.46 -9.82 52.25
N GLN A 415 88.87 -9.30 53.32
CA GLN A 415 87.41 -9.17 53.47
C GLN A 415 86.82 -7.88 52.91
N VAL A 416 87.65 -6.86 52.64
CA VAL A 416 87.19 -5.56 52.11
C VAL A 416 87.01 -5.58 50.58
N ALA A 417 87.61 -6.56 49.88
CA ALA A 417 87.57 -6.62 48.42
C ALA A 417 86.28 -7.19 47.81
N HIS A 418 85.38 -7.81 48.59
CA HIS A 418 84.25 -8.59 48.03
C HIS A 418 82.87 -7.90 48.09
N ALA A 419 82.71 -6.79 48.82
CA ALA A 419 81.39 -6.19 49.06
C ALA A 419 80.99 -5.10 48.06
N ILE A 420 81.92 -4.57 47.24
CA ILE A 420 81.70 -3.37 46.41
C ILE A 420 81.12 -3.70 45.02
N LEU A 421 81.04 -4.96 44.60
CA LEU A 421 80.62 -5.35 43.24
C LEU A 421 79.13 -5.68 43.06
N ALA A 422 78.28 -5.47 44.07
CA ALA A 422 76.91 -5.97 44.08
C ALA A 422 75.82 -4.90 43.87
N LEU A 423 75.67 -4.47 42.61
CA LEU A 423 74.37 -4.08 42.03
C LEU A 423 73.87 -2.63 42.19
N HIS A 424 74.27 -1.84 41.20
CA HIS A 424 73.33 -1.14 40.31
C HIS A 424 72.70 -2.14 39.32
N ALA A 425 71.37 -2.31 39.27
CA ALA A 425 70.68 -2.76 38.06
C ALA A 425 69.14 -2.58 38.12
N HIS A 426 68.62 -1.85 37.13
CA HIS A 426 67.28 -1.93 36.51
C HIS A 426 66.15 -0.94 36.89
N GLN A 427 65.90 -0.01 35.95
CA GLN A 427 64.60 0.60 35.63
C GLN A 427 64.40 0.58 34.09
N PRO A 428 63.15 0.44 33.59
CA PRO A 428 62.78 0.94 32.27
C PRO A 428 61.51 1.83 32.24
N ALA A 429 61.38 2.58 31.14
CA ALA A 429 60.39 3.63 30.81
C ALA A 429 59.12 3.10 30.07
N PRO A 430 58.04 3.91 29.88
CA PRO A 430 56.74 3.45 29.38
C PRO A 430 56.46 3.71 27.88
N GLN A 431 55.55 2.91 27.31
CA GLN A 431 55.00 2.99 25.94
C GLN A 431 53.64 3.72 25.87
N ALA A 432 53.35 4.19 24.65
CA ALA A 432 52.25 5.04 24.22
C ALA A 432 50.99 4.29 23.73
N ASP A 433 50.01 5.08 23.26
CA ASP A 433 48.98 4.78 22.25
C ASP A 433 47.69 4.09 22.77
N THR A 434 46.46 4.36 22.30
CA THR A 434 45.96 5.10 21.13
C THR A 434 44.46 5.37 21.28
N GLN A 435 43.97 6.38 20.55
CA GLN A 435 42.58 6.80 20.43
C GLN A 435 41.74 5.94 19.48
N ASP A 436 40.44 6.03 19.76
CA ASP A 436 39.26 5.37 19.21
C ASP A 436 38.81 5.98 17.86
N ALA A 437 38.29 5.15 16.96
CA ALA A 437 37.74 5.56 15.67
C ALA A 437 36.30 5.06 15.50
N SER A 438 35.41 6.05 15.42
CA SER A 438 34.03 6.00 14.93
C SER A 438 33.92 5.48 13.49
N GLU A 439 32.88 4.72 13.17
CA GLU A 439 31.81 5.16 12.24
C GLU A 439 30.81 4.04 11.91
N THR A 440 29.53 4.41 11.92
CA THR A 440 28.37 3.57 11.64
C THR A 440 27.69 4.08 10.36
N SER A 441 27.44 3.13 9.46
CA SER A 441 26.18 2.89 8.74
C SER A 441 25.39 4.07 8.13
N ARG A 442 25.28 4.06 6.80
CA ARG A 442 24.22 4.73 6.03
C ARG A 442 23.48 3.71 5.17
N SER A 443 22.14 3.85 5.25
CA SER A 443 21.10 3.76 4.21
C SER A 443 21.02 2.55 3.29
#